data_AF-A0A950G6R2-F1
#
_entry.id   AF-A0A950G6R2-F1
#
_cell.length_a   1.000
_cell.length_b   1.000
_cell.length_c   1.000
_cell.angle_alpha   90.00
_cell.angle_beta   90.00
_cell.angle_gamma   90.00
#
_symmetry.space_group_name_H-M   'P 1'
#
loop_
_entity.id
_entity.type
_entity.pdbx_description
1 polymer ?
#
loop_
_entity_poly.entity_id
_entity_poly.type
_entity_poly.pdbx_seq_one_letter_code
_entity_poly.pdbx_strand_id
1 'polypeptide(L)'
;MPSNVGIYYVTAVKDPTGTYAVCSYSTDPSGRPIVDPEELSTGNTAGSCLIAQAPGSTLALMGTVFKTIGDDPVLDANNYAAANDNNQVTITMPTDGSTVTKAVILMFADFETVTTIYPSSDPQVTNDNA
;
A
#
# COMPACT_ATOMS: atom_id res chain seq x y z
N MET A 1 15.48 -9.19 -10.14
CA MET A 1 14.85 -8.31 -11.13
C MET A 1 13.45 -8.06 -10.60
N PRO A 2 13.16 -6.90 -10.00
CA PRO A 2 11.78 -6.60 -9.62
C PRO A 2 10.99 -6.55 -10.93
N SER A 3 10.03 -7.44 -11.07
CA SER A 3 9.03 -7.34 -12.14
C SER A 3 8.31 -6.00 -11.97
N ASN A 4 8.06 -5.28 -13.06
CA ASN A 4 7.17 -4.10 -13.04
C ASN A 4 5.76 -4.58 -12.62
N VAL A 5 5.51 -4.60 -11.31
CA VAL A 5 4.27 -5.11 -10.74
C VAL A 5 3.28 -3.95 -10.67
N GLY A 6 2.20 -4.06 -11.45
CA GLY A 6 1.12 -3.07 -11.41
C GLY A 6 0.25 -3.19 -10.15
N ILE A 7 0.28 -4.34 -9.48
CA ILE A 7 -0.56 -4.64 -8.31
C ILE A 7 0.13 -5.54 -7.29
N TYR A 8 0.20 -5.08 -6.05
CA TYR A 8 0.59 -5.88 -4.90
C TYR A 8 -0.65 -6.33 -4.13
N TYR A 9 -0.50 -7.43 -3.39
CA TYR A 9 -1.53 -7.97 -2.50
C TYR A 9 -1.05 -7.87 -1.07
N VAL A 10 -1.90 -7.43 -0.15
CA VAL A 10 -1.58 -7.23 1.26
C VAL A 10 -2.47 -8.08 2.17
N THR A 11 -1.85 -8.84 3.05
CA THR A 11 -2.50 -9.47 4.20
C THR A 11 -2.19 -8.63 5.43
N ALA A 12 -3.22 -8.26 6.21
CA ALA A 12 -3.06 -7.50 7.44
C ALA A 12 -3.62 -8.25 8.65
N VAL A 13 -2.86 -8.25 9.74
CA VAL A 13 -3.27 -8.76 11.05
C VAL A 13 -3.00 -7.73 12.13
N LYS A 14 -3.73 -7.78 13.24
CA LYS A 14 -3.41 -6.92 14.39
C LYS A 14 -2.04 -7.30 14.95
N ASP A 15 -1.25 -6.28 15.28
CA ASP A 15 -0.03 -6.49 16.05
C ASP A 15 -0.37 -7.00 17.47
N PRO A 16 0.60 -7.55 18.21
CA PRO A 16 0.36 -8.06 19.57
C PRO A 16 -0.15 -7.01 20.55
N THR A 17 0.10 -5.72 20.30
CA THR A 17 -0.42 -4.63 21.14
C THR A 17 -1.86 -4.25 20.80
N GLY A 18 -2.37 -4.70 19.64
CA GLY A 18 -3.70 -4.38 19.14
C GLY A 18 -3.84 -2.92 18.71
N THR A 19 -2.74 -2.25 18.35
CA THR A 19 -2.71 -0.83 17.96
C THR A 19 -2.46 -0.66 16.47
N TYR A 20 -1.66 -1.54 15.87
CA TYR A 20 -1.18 -1.42 14.49
C TYR A 20 -1.59 -2.63 13.65
N ALA A 21 -1.57 -2.44 12.33
CA ALA A 21 -1.65 -3.52 11.37
C ALA A 21 -0.23 -4.00 11.02
N VAL A 22 0.02 -5.30 11.18
CA VAL A 22 1.20 -5.97 10.64
C VAL A 22 0.86 -6.48 9.25
N CYS A 23 1.60 -6.01 8.25
CA CYS A 23 1.32 -6.29 6.85
C CYS A 23 2.35 -7.27 6.26
N SER A 24 1.88 -8.14 5.37
CA SER A 24 2.72 -8.93 4.48
C SER A 24 2.27 -8.74 3.05
N TYR A 25 3.22 -8.54 2.14
CA TYR A 25 2.97 -8.18 0.75
C TYR A 25 3.36 -9.31 -0.19
N SER A 26 2.64 -9.46 -1.29
CA SER A 26 2.96 -10.41 -2.37
C SER A 26 2.64 -9.84 -3.74
N THR A 27 3.20 -10.44 -4.78
CA THR A 27 2.89 -10.08 -6.19
C THR A 27 1.75 -10.92 -6.77
N ASP A 28 1.18 -11.82 -5.98
CA ASP A 28 0.13 -12.76 -6.38
C ASP A 28 -0.97 -12.83 -5.31
N PRO A 29 -2.26 -12.98 -5.71
CA PRO A 29 -3.37 -13.10 -4.77
C PRO A 29 -3.25 -14.27 -3.78
N SER A 30 -2.50 -15.32 -4.10
CA SER A 30 -2.28 -16.46 -3.21
C SER A 30 -1.40 -16.13 -2.00
N GLY A 31 -0.82 -14.91 -1.94
CA GLY A 31 0.06 -14.49 -0.86
C GLY A 31 1.53 -14.87 -1.07
N ARG A 32 1.92 -15.36 -2.26
CA ARG A 32 3.30 -15.80 -2.55
C ARG A 32 3.75 -15.47 -3.98
N PRO A 33 5.02 -15.08 -4.20
CA PRO A 33 6.08 -14.90 -3.20
C PRO A 33 5.82 -13.68 -2.31
N ILE A 34 6.32 -13.74 -1.07
CA ILE A 34 6.32 -12.59 -0.17
C ILE A 34 7.40 -11.63 -0.67
N VAL A 35 7.07 -10.35 -0.74
CA VAL A 35 8.01 -9.28 -1.06
C VAL A 35 8.30 -8.45 0.17
N ASP A 36 9.50 -7.87 0.19
CA ASP A 36 9.87 -6.92 1.23
C ASP A 36 9.00 -5.65 1.11
N PRO A 37 8.34 -5.19 2.19
CA PRO A 37 7.58 -3.94 2.18
C PRO A 37 8.40 -2.69 1.81
N GLU A 38 9.73 -2.72 1.94
CA GLU A 38 10.62 -1.64 1.51
C GLU A 38 10.94 -1.70 0.00
N GLU A 39 10.64 -2.83 -0.66
CA GLU A 39 10.98 -3.08 -2.07
C GLU A 39 9.76 -3.03 -3.00
N LEU A 40 8.64 -2.43 -2.59
CA LEU A 40 7.50 -2.28 -3.49
C LEU A 40 7.86 -1.29 -4.60
N SER A 41 7.81 -1.76 -5.85
CA SER A 41 8.13 -0.96 -7.02
C SER A 41 7.10 -1.08 -8.13
N THR A 42 6.93 0.00 -8.86
CA THR A 42 6.18 0.06 -10.11
C THR A 42 7.02 0.73 -11.20
N GLY A 43 6.63 0.59 -12.47
CA GLY A 43 7.34 1.27 -13.55
C GLY A 43 7.27 2.79 -13.42
N ASN A 44 8.36 3.49 -13.69
CA ASN A 44 8.47 4.96 -13.63
C ASN A 44 7.52 5.75 -14.56
N THR A 45 6.80 5.06 -15.46
CA THR A 45 5.76 5.65 -16.33
C THR A 45 4.38 5.01 -16.10
N ALA A 46 4.23 4.11 -15.12
CA ALA A 46 2.98 3.39 -14.87
C ALA A 46 1.85 4.29 -14.34
N GLY A 47 2.18 5.44 -13.73
CA GLY A 47 1.22 6.41 -13.20
C GLY A 47 0.54 6.01 -11.89
N SER A 48 0.64 4.74 -11.49
CA SER A 48 0.16 4.29 -10.19
C SER A 48 0.73 2.94 -9.77
N CYS A 49 0.74 2.71 -8.46
CA CYS A 49 0.87 1.38 -7.85
C CYS A 49 -0.44 1.01 -7.16
N LEU A 50 -0.97 -0.18 -7.44
CA LEU A 50 -2.16 -0.70 -6.77
C LEU A 50 -1.77 -1.62 -5.61
N ILE A 51 -2.48 -1.51 -4.49
CA ILE A 51 -2.40 -2.47 -3.39
C ILE A 51 -3.80 -3.01 -3.11
N ALA A 52 -3.96 -4.32 -3.27
CA ALA A 52 -5.21 -5.04 -3.07
C ALA A 52 -5.18 -5.85 -1.78
N GLN A 53 -6.31 -5.94 -1.08
CA GLN A 53 -6.42 -6.87 0.05
C GLN A 53 -6.33 -8.33 -0.43
N ALA A 54 -5.43 -9.10 0.16
CA ALA A 54 -5.28 -10.53 -0.11
C ALA A 54 -6.28 -11.38 0.71
N PRO A 55 -6.66 -12.56 0.21
CA PRO A 55 -7.30 -13.60 1.01
C PRO A 55 -6.45 -13.95 2.23
N GLY A 56 -7.06 -14.00 3.42
CA GLY A 56 -6.38 -14.33 4.68
C GLY A 56 -6.05 -13.14 5.58
N SER A 57 -6.34 -11.92 5.14
CA SER A 57 -6.32 -10.74 6.02
C SER A 57 -7.37 -10.90 7.13
N THR A 58 -7.00 -10.60 8.38
CA THR A 58 -7.95 -10.55 9.50
C THR A 58 -8.52 -9.14 9.71
N LEU A 59 -7.98 -8.16 8.97
CA LEU A 59 -8.45 -6.78 8.92
C LEU A 59 -8.91 -6.40 7.52
N ALA A 60 -9.88 -5.49 7.44
CA ALA A 60 -10.42 -4.92 6.22
C ALA A 60 -9.66 -3.64 5.83
N LEU A 61 -9.17 -3.56 4.58
CA LEU A 61 -8.50 -2.40 4.02
C LEU A 61 -9.52 -1.28 3.77
N MET A 62 -9.29 -0.12 4.39
CA MET A 62 -10.16 1.05 4.27
C MET A 62 -9.63 2.10 3.29
N GLY A 63 -8.32 2.21 3.17
CA GLY A 63 -7.70 3.28 2.40
C GLY A 63 -6.22 3.41 2.70
N THR A 64 -5.63 4.46 2.14
CA THR A 64 -4.22 4.79 2.29
C THR A 64 -4.01 6.30 2.31
N VAL A 65 -2.96 6.73 3.02
CA VAL A 65 -2.33 8.03 2.83
C VAL A 65 -0.92 7.81 2.32
N PHE A 66 -0.44 8.65 1.43
CA PHE A 66 0.90 8.48 0.84
C PHE A 66 1.56 9.81 0.52
N LYS A 67 2.84 9.99 0.84
CA LYS A 67 3.56 11.22 0.54
C LYS A 67 4.91 10.93 -0.08
N THR A 68 5.30 11.73 -1.06
CA THR A 68 6.64 11.68 -1.63
C THR A 68 7.66 12.02 -0.54
N ILE A 69 8.67 11.16 -0.36
CA ILE A 69 9.74 11.39 0.60
C ILE A 69 10.57 12.58 0.12
N GLY A 70 10.79 13.56 1.02
CA GLY A 70 11.52 14.79 0.73
C GLY A 70 10.63 16.00 0.39
N ASP A 71 9.34 15.79 0.14
CA ASP A 71 8.37 16.87 -0.05
C ASP A 71 7.91 17.47 1.29
N ASP A 72 7.29 18.65 1.24
CA ASP A 72 6.66 19.30 2.40
C ASP A 72 5.62 18.40 3.08
N PRO A 73 5.55 18.35 4.43
CA PRO A 73 4.68 17.45 5.18
C PRO A 73 3.22 17.92 5.19
N VAL A 74 2.60 17.96 4.01
CA VAL A 74 1.22 18.40 3.77
C VAL A 74 0.41 17.23 3.25
N LEU A 75 -0.74 17.00 3.88
CA LEU A 75 -1.79 16.10 3.42
C LEU A 75 -2.90 16.90 2.73
N ASP A 76 -3.35 16.43 1.57
CA ASP A 76 -4.43 16.97 0.75
C ASP A 76 -5.14 15.84 -0.03
N ALA A 77 -6.12 16.20 -0.85
CA ALA A 77 -6.93 15.22 -1.58
C ALA A 77 -6.14 14.36 -2.60
N ASN A 78 -4.91 14.73 -2.95
CA ASN A 78 -4.08 14.02 -3.93
C ASN A 78 -3.12 12.99 -3.31
N ASN A 79 -3.03 12.94 -1.98
CA ASN A 79 -2.17 12.02 -1.24
C ASN A 79 -2.96 11.14 -0.24
N TYR A 80 -4.23 10.93 -0.56
CA TYR A 80 -5.14 10.00 0.09
C TYR A 80 -5.92 9.22 -0.97
N ALA A 81 -6.11 7.92 -0.75
CA ALA A 81 -6.99 7.10 -1.57
C ALA A 81 -7.80 6.14 -0.70
N ALA A 82 -9.12 6.21 -0.80
CA ALA A 82 -10.01 5.23 -0.18
C ALA A 82 -9.91 3.88 -0.91
N ALA A 83 -10.17 2.78 -0.19
CA ALA A 83 -10.32 1.49 -0.81
C ALA A 83 -11.59 1.47 -1.68
N ASN A 84 -11.48 0.94 -2.91
CA ASN A 84 -12.62 0.79 -3.82
C ASN A 84 -13.44 -0.49 -3.54
N ASP A 85 -14.49 -0.72 -4.32
CA ASP A 85 -15.37 -1.91 -4.21
C ASP A 85 -14.64 -3.25 -4.42
N ASN A 86 -13.42 -3.22 -4.96
CA ASN A 86 -12.56 -4.40 -5.11
C ASN A 86 -11.58 -4.57 -3.93
N ASN A 87 -11.71 -3.80 -2.86
CA ASN A 87 -10.78 -3.73 -1.72
C ASN A 87 -9.34 -3.37 -2.16
N GLN A 88 -9.22 -2.36 -3.02
CA GLN A 88 -7.94 -1.89 -3.55
C GLN A 88 -7.75 -0.42 -3.28
N VAL A 89 -6.51 -0.02 -3.02
CA VAL A 89 -6.07 1.38 -2.98
C VAL A 89 -5.13 1.68 -4.13
N THR A 90 -5.15 2.92 -4.59
CA THR A 90 -4.31 3.41 -5.68
C THR A 90 -3.36 4.48 -5.15
N ILE A 91 -2.06 4.23 -5.28
CA ILE A 91 -1.00 5.19 -4.97
C ILE A 91 -0.59 5.83 -6.30
N THR A 92 -0.98 7.09 -6.49
CA THR A 92 -0.65 7.83 -7.73
C THR A 92 0.85 8.11 -7.80
N MET A 93 1.43 7.87 -8.96
CA MET A 93 2.85 8.09 -9.27
C MET A 93 3.01 9.07 -10.45
N PRO A 94 4.13 9.80 -10.55
CA PRO A 94 4.42 10.59 -11.74
C PRO A 94 4.60 9.68 -12.97
N THR A 95 4.30 10.23 -14.15
CA THR A 95 4.40 9.55 -15.45
C THR A 95 5.46 10.17 -16.35
N ASP A 96 6.19 11.17 -15.87
CA ASP A 96 7.22 11.92 -16.60
C ASP A 96 8.57 11.19 -16.66
N GLY A 97 8.65 9.98 -16.12
CA GLY A 97 9.85 9.17 -16.06
C GLY A 97 10.78 9.50 -14.88
N SER A 98 10.41 10.45 -14.02
CA SER A 98 11.12 10.71 -12.76
C SER A 98 10.98 9.54 -11.79
N THR A 99 12.03 9.28 -11.03
CA THR A 99 12.00 8.31 -9.92
C THR A 99 11.75 9.03 -8.62
N VAL A 100 10.69 8.62 -7.94
CA VAL A 100 10.27 9.09 -6.63
C VAL A 100 9.96 7.89 -5.73
N THR A 101 10.14 8.09 -4.43
CA THR A 101 9.70 7.13 -3.40
C THR A 101 8.61 7.78 -2.57
N LYS A 102 7.54 7.05 -2.31
CA LYS A 102 6.43 7.47 -1.46
C LYS A 102 6.42 6.63 -0.19
N ALA A 103 6.37 7.31 0.96
CA ALA A 103 5.95 6.70 2.21
C ALA A 103 4.44 6.48 2.16
N VAL A 104 3.98 5.30 2.57
CA VAL A 104 2.57 4.90 2.42
C VAL A 104 2.09 4.32 3.74
N ILE A 105 0.98 4.83 4.28
CA ILE A 105 0.29 4.23 5.43
C ILE A 105 -1.02 3.64 4.94
N LEU A 106 -1.15 2.32 5.01
CA LEU A 106 -2.41 1.62 4.83
C LEU A 106 -3.23 1.69 6.12
N MET A 107 -4.52 1.97 5.98
CA MET A 107 -5.47 2.02 7.08
C MET A 107 -6.40 0.81 7.01
N PHE A 108 -6.51 0.09 8.12
CA PHE A 108 -7.38 -1.07 8.23
C PHE A 108 -8.38 -0.95 9.39
N ALA A 109 -9.46 -1.70 9.35
CA ALA A 109 -10.42 -1.85 10.45
C ALA A 109 -10.90 -3.31 10.58
N ASP A 110 -11.71 -3.60 11.59
CA ASP A 110 -12.41 -4.88 11.66
C ASP A 110 -13.48 -4.99 10.56
N PHE A 111 -13.71 -6.20 10.04
CA PHE A 111 -14.61 -6.44 8.90
C PHE A 111 -16.08 -6.08 9.15
N GLU A 112 -16.60 -6.36 10.35
CA GLU A 112 -18.04 -6.27 10.61
C GLU A 112 -18.45 -4.92 11.22
N THR A 113 -17.57 -4.32 12.02
CA THR A 113 -17.85 -3.07 12.72
C THR A 113 -16.54 -2.35 12.97
N VAL A 114 -16.44 -1.10 12.53
CA VAL A 114 -15.24 -0.29 12.77
C VAL A 114 -15.16 0.05 14.25
N THR A 115 -14.38 -0.72 15.01
CA THR A 115 -14.11 -0.45 16.43
C THR A 115 -12.86 0.40 16.63
N THR A 116 -11.90 0.29 15.72
CA THR A 116 -10.60 0.97 15.73
C THR A 116 -10.07 1.02 14.30
N ILE A 117 -9.21 2.00 14.01
CA ILE A 117 -8.41 2.06 12.79
C ILE A 117 -7.00 1.62 13.14
N TYR A 118 -6.50 0.61 12.42
CA TYR A 118 -5.18 0.03 12.57
C TYR A 118 -4.28 0.50 11.42
N PRO A 119 -3.41 1.50 11.63
CA PRO A 119 -2.45 1.92 10.61
C PRO A 119 -1.33 0.89 10.46
N SER A 120 -0.83 0.70 9.25
CA SER A 120 0.40 -0.05 8.98
C SER A 120 1.65 0.77 9.33
N SER A 121 2.75 0.11 9.66
CA SER A 121 4.05 0.76 9.92
C SER A 121 4.88 1.02 8.64
N ASP A 122 4.24 1.52 7.59
CA ASP A 122 4.86 2.00 6.34
C ASP A 122 5.51 0.96 5.41
N PRO A 123 4.82 0.48 4.35
CA PRO A 123 5.54 0.20 3.11
C PRO A 123 6.05 1.49 2.46
N GLN A 124 7.14 1.37 1.71
CA GLN A 124 7.56 2.39 0.75
C GLN A 124 7.26 1.89 -0.65
N VAL A 125 6.80 2.78 -1.52
CA VAL A 125 6.62 2.46 -2.93
C VAL A 125 7.50 3.38 -3.77
N THR A 126 8.34 2.79 -4.61
CA THR A 126 9.18 3.52 -5.56
C THR A 126 8.64 3.35 -6.98
N ASN A 127 8.75 4.37 -7.83
CA ASN A 127 8.55 4.20 -9.28
C ASN A 127 9.92 4.20 -9.97
N ASP A 128 10.44 3.03 -10.31
CA ASP A 128 11.77 2.90 -10.90
C ASP A 128 11.73 2.36 -12.34
N ASN A 129 12.89 2.47 -13.00
CA ASN A 129 13.14 1.76 -14.24
C ASN A 129 13.74 0.40 -13.86
N ALA A 130 12.90 -0.62 -13.71
CA ALA A 130 13.39 -2.00 -13.63
C ALA A 130 14.21 -2.39 -14.87
#